data_AF-A0A973F5Z9-F1
#
_entry.id   AF-A0A973F5Z9-F1
#
_cell.length_a   1.000
_cell.length_b   1.000
_cell.length_c   1.000
_cell.angle_alpha   90.00
_cell.angle_beta   90.00
_cell.angle_gamma   90.00
#
_symmetry.space_group_name_H-M   'P 1'
#
loop_
_entity.id
_entity.type
_entity.pdbx_description
1 polymer ?
#
loop_
_entity_poly.entity_id
_entity_poly.type
_entity_poly.pdbx_seq_one_letter_code
_entity_poly.pdbx_strand_id
1 'polypeptide(L)'
;MIGFSYLQIRNPKDDETAVEAATQIYSSLLPTSHVPLWKRILLTKPKTYAFEIYLLGQTVYFYITTPQDNEVLMTSLISSSYAKCAVTKTTDPMEIVFKSPYIAAGEVVLKNSYYYPIK
;
A
#
# COMPACT_ATOMS: atom_id res chain seq x y z
N MET A 1 -17.93 -11.85 2.32
CA MET A 1 -16.57 -12.38 2.49
C MET A 1 -15.64 -11.22 2.16
N ILE A 2 -14.85 -10.70 3.10
CA ILE A 2 -14.00 -9.53 2.83
C ILE A 2 -12.83 -10.03 1.97
N GLY A 3 -12.94 -9.85 0.66
CA GLY A 3 -11.86 -10.16 -0.28
C GLY A 3 -10.77 -9.08 -0.23
N PHE A 4 -9.53 -9.49 -0.45
CA PHE A 4 -8.43 -8.57 -0.70
C PHE A 4 -8.22 -8.43 -2.21
N SER A 5 -7.92 -7.21 -2.63
CA SER A 5 -7.47 -6.89 -3.99
C SER A 5 -5.97 -6.62 -3.96
N TYR A 6 -5.25 -7.32 -4.84
CA TYR A 6 -3.82 -7.16 -5.04
C TYR A 6 -3.59 -6.29 -6.28
N LEU A 7 -2.87 -5.19 -6.09
CA LEU A 7 -2.55 -4.23 -7.15
C LEU A 7 -1.04 -4.23 -7.37
N GLN A 8 -0.61 -4.51 -8.58
CA GLN A 8 0.77 -4.33 -9.01
C GLN A 8 0.94 -2.93 -9.58
N ILE A 9 1.97 -2.23 -9.11
CA ILE A 9 2.34 -0.91 -9.60
C ILE A 9 3.61 -1.04 -10.44
N ARG A 10 3.58 -0.43 -11.63
CA ARG A 10 4.75 -0.27 -12.48
C ARG A 10 4.95 1.18 -12.86
N ASN A 11 6.08 1.73 -12.46
CA ASN A 11 6.50 3.05 -12.91
C ASN A 11 7.29 2.93 -14.22
N PRO A 12 7.16 3.89 -15.15
CA PRO A 12 8.02 3.97 -16.31
C PRO A 12 9.47 4.22 -15.90
N LYS A 13 10.41 3.78 -16.73
CA LYS A 13 11.85 3.95 -16.46
C LYS A 13 12.29 5.41 -16.44
N ASP A 14 11.55 6.26 -17.15
CA ASP A 14 11.81 7.70 -17.28
C ASP A 14 11.01 8.53 -16.25
N ASP A 15 10.48 7.88 -15.21
CA ASP A 15 9.70 8.55 -14.18
C ASP A 15 10.62 9.20 -13.14
N GLU A 16 10.77 10.52 -13.23
CA GLU A 16 11.54 11.34 -12.28
C GLU A 16 10.66 11.87 -11.13
N THR A 17 9.46 11.32 -10.93
CA THR A 17 8.61 11.76 -9.82
C THR A 17 9.33 11.58 -8.49
N ALA A 18 9.44 12.68 -7.75
CA ALA A 18 10.08 12.70 -6.45
C ALA A 18 9.39 11.74 -5.47
N VAL A 19 10.17 11.19 -4.54
CA VAL A 19 9.67 10.33 -3.44
C VAL A 19 8.62 11.04 -2.58
N GLU A 20 8.63 12.38 -2.59
CA GLU A 20 7.64 13.23 -1.93
C GLU A 20 6.21 12.98 -2.43
N ALA A 21 6.01 12.59 -3.69
CA ALA A 21 4.68 12.26 -4.20
C ALA A 21 4.03 11.07 -3.47
N ALA A 22 4.84 10.13 -2.98
CA ALA A 22 4.34 9.01 -2.16
C ALA A 22 3.79 9.48 -0.81
N THR A 23 4.28 10.60 -0.26
CA THR A 23 3.78 11.14 1.02
C THR A 23 2.29 11.49 0.94
N GLN A 24 1.84 11.97 -0.22
CA GLN A 24 0.42 12.29 -0.47
C GLN A 24 -0.46 11.02 -0.46
N ILE A 25 0.04 9.91 -1.00
CA ILE A 25 -0.66 8.62 -0.95
C ILE A 25 -0.82 8.18 0.50
N TYR A 26 0.27 8.18 1.28
CA TYR A 26 0.24 7.75 2.68
C TYR A 26 -0.61 8.68 3.55
N SER A 27 -0.55 10.00 3.35
CA SER A 27 -1.35 10.96 4.10
C SER A 27 -2.85 10.83 3.82
N SER A 28 -3.23 10.40 2.61
CA SER A 28 -4.63 10.22 2.21
C SER A 28 -5.24 8.92 2.72
N LEU A 29 -4.41 7.90 2.97
CA LEU A 29 -4.85 6.58 3.42
C LEU A 29 -4.92 6.42 4.92
N LEU A 30 -4.12 7.19 5.66
CA LEU A 30 -4.19 7.24 7.10
C LEU A 30 -5.42 8.09 7.49
N PRO A 31 -6.53 7.50 7.94
CA PRO A 31 -7.62 8.31 8.46
C PRO A 31 -7.08 9.14 9.62
N THR A 32 -7.52 10.39 9.67
CA THR A 32 -7.26 11.36 10.74
C THR A 32 -7.15 10.64 12.07
N SER A 33 -5.93 10.63 12.57
CA SER A 33 -5.48 9.91 13.77
C SER A 33 -6.35 10.30 14.96
N HIS A 34 -7.33 9.46 15.30
CA HIS A 34 -7.88 9.18 16.63
C HIS A 34 -9.27 8.56 16.47
N VAL A 35 -9.37 7.23 16.52
CA VAL A 35 -10.66 6.56 16.74
C VAL A 35 -10.90 6.55 18.24
N PRO A 36 -11.90 7.29 18.76
CA PRO A 36 -12.17 7.30 20.19
C PRO A 36 -12.47 5.90 20.71
N LEU A 37 -12.05 5.57 21.95
CA LEU A 37 -12.20 4.22 22.52
C LEU A 37 -13.65 3.69 22.48
N TRP A 38 -14.63 4.56 22.70
CA TRP A 38 -16.06 4.24 22.60
C TRP A 38 -16.50 3.92 21.17
N LYS A 39 -15.97 4.66 20.19
CA LYS A 39 -16.16 4.38 18.76
C LYS A 39 -15.41 3.13 18.33
N ARG A 40 -14.34 2.69 18.99
CA ARG A 40 -13.59 1.47 18.65
C ARG A 40 -14.39 0.18 18.87
N ILE A 41 -15.38 0.22 19.77
CA ILE A 41 -16.28 -0.91 20.05
C ILE A 41 -17.43 -0.97 19.02
N LEU A 42 -17.83 0.18 18.46
CA LEU A 42 -18.93 0.32 17.49
C LEU A 42 -18.46 0.38 16.02
N LEU A 43 -17.25 0.87 15.75
CA LEU A 43 -16.68 0.91 14.41
C LEU A 43 -16.12 -0.46 14.03
N THR A 44 -16.56 -0.90 12.86
CA THR A 44 -15.95 -1.97 12.07
C THR A 44 -14.44 -1.73 11.93
N LYS A 45 -13.67 -2.83 11.93
CA LYS A 45 -12.21 -2.90 11.92
C LYS A 45 -11.54 -1.78 11.08
N PRO A 46 -10.41 -1.22 11.56
CA PRO A 46 -9.68 -0.21 10.79
C PRO A 46 -9.31 -0.76 9.42
N LYS A 47 -9.38 0.09 8.40
CA LYS A 47 -8.95 -0.25 7.04
C LYS A 47 -7.44 -0.49 7.07
N THR A 48 -7.03 -1.69 6.69
CA THR A 48 -5.62 -2.08 6.63
C THR A 48 -5.14 -2.05 5.19
N TYR A 49 -4.00 -1.43 4.95
CA TYR A 49 -3.33 -1.39 3.66
C TYR A 49 -1.93 -1.98 3.86
N ALA A 50 -1.49 -2.84 2.94
CA ALA A 50 -0.12 -3.35 2.94
C ALA A 50 0.60 -2.87 1.68
N PHE A 51 1.80 -2.33 1.85
CA PHE A 51 2.69 -1.91 0.78
C PHE A 51 3.89 -2.84 0.78
N GLU A 52 4.14 -3.49 -0.34
CA GLU A 52 5.08 -4.59 -0.42
C GLU A 52 6.04 -4.39 -1.59
N ILE A 53 7.31 -4.73 -1.33
CA ILE A 53 8.38 -4.67 -2.33
C ILE A 53 8.92 -6.10 -2.46
N TYR A 54 8.88 -6.63 -3.67
CA TYR A 54 9.40 -7.95 -3.97
C TYR A 54 10.57 -7.85 -4.95
N LEU A 55 11.62 -8.63 -4.69
CA LEU A 55 12.73 -8.81 -5.62
C LEU A 55 12.65 -10.24 -6.18
N LEU A 56 12.17 -10.39 -7.41
CA LEU A 56 12.00 -11.67 -8.08
C LEU A 56 12.78 -11.66 -9.40
N GLY A 57 13.68 -12.62 -9.60
CA GLY A 57 14.47 -12.72 -10.83
C GLY A 57 15.23 -11.42 -11.17
N GLN A 58 15.85 -10.78 -10.17
CA GLN A 58 16.55 -9.49 -10.29
C GLN A 58 15.68 -8.30 -10.73
N THR A 59 14.35 -8.47 -10.74
CA THR A 59 13.41 -7.40 -11.03
C THR A 59 12.67 -7.01 -9.76
N VAL A 60 12.60 -5.69 -9.50
CA VAL A 60 11.84 -5.14 -8.37
C VAL A 60 10.39 -4.98 -8.79
N TYR A 61 9.48 -5.47 -7.94
CA TYR A 61 8.05 -5.35 -8.12
C TYR A 61 7.44 -4.66 -6.91
N PHE A 62 6.51 -3.74 -7.18
CA PHE A 62 5.76 -3.02 -6.18
C PHE A 62 4.33 -3.52 -6.15
N TYR A 63 3.86 -3.90 -4.97
CA TYR A 63 2.51 -4.39 -4.76
C TYR A 63 1.82 -3.63 -3.63
N ILE A 64 0.50 -3.51 -3.76
CA ILE A 64 -0.36 -3.02 -2.69
C ILE A 64 -1.51 -4.01 -2.49
N THR A 65 -1.68 -4.43 -1.25
CA THR A 65 -2.80 -5.27 -0.83
C THR A 65 -3.81 -4.42 -0.08
N THR A 66 -5.05 -4.42 -0.57
CA THR A 66 -6.11 -3.53 -0.05
C THR A 66 -7.43 -4.29 0.05
N PRO A 67 -8.36 -3.93 0.97
CA PRO A 67 -9.70 -4.46 0.95
C PRO A 67 -10.40 -4.11 -0.36
N GLN A 68 -11.16 -5.05 -0.94
CA GLN A 68 -11.80 -4.88 -2.24
C GLN A 68 -12.66 -3.60 -2.34
N ASP A 69 -13.30 -3.19 -1.25
CA ASP A 69 -14.11 -1.96 -1.16
C ASP A 69 -13.30 -0.68 -1.41
N ASN A 70 -11.97 -0.71 -1.19
CA ASN A 70 -11.08 0.45 -1.32
C ASN A 70 -10.20 0.39 -2.58
N GLU A 71 -10.37 -0.62 -3.43
CA GLU A 71 -9.57 -0.80 -4.65
C GLU A 71 -9.63 0.42 -5.57
N VAL A 72 -10.83 0.97 -5.77
CA VAL A 72 -11.06 2.15 -6.61
C VAL A 72 -10.35 3.38 -6.02
N LEU A 73 -10.50 3.61 -4.71
CA LEU A 73 -9.87 4.73 -4.01
C LEU A 73 -8.35 4.66 -4.13
N MET A 74 -7.77 3.48 -3.94
CA MET A 74 -6.34 3.26 -4.04
C MET A 74 -5.83 3.51 -5.45
N THR A 75 -6.52 2.97 -6.45
CA THR A 75 -6.19 3.21 -7.86
C THR A 75 -6.24 4.70 -8.19
N SER A 76 -7.28 5.42 -7.75
CA SER A 76 -7.38 6.87 -7.94
C SER A 76 -6.26 7.65 -7.26
N LEU A 77 -5.88 7.31 -6.02
CA LEU A 77 -4.78 7.98 -5.32
C LEU A 77 -3.45 7.77 -6.03
N ILE A 78 -3.14 6.54 -6.43
CA ILE A 78 -1.90 6.21 -7.13
C ILE A 78 -1.85 6.93 -8.48
N SER A 79 -2.92 6.87 -9.28
CA SER A 79 -2.98 7.58 -10.56
C SER A 79 -2.90 9.10 -10.42
N SER A 80 -3.36 9.65 -9.28
CA SER A 80 -3.27 11.09 -9.02
C SER A 80 -1.85 11.55 -8.64
N SER A 81 -1.12 10.74 -7.87
CA SER A 81 0.24 11.06 -7.43
C SER A 81 1.29 10.65 -8.48
N TYR A 82 1.03 9.60 -9.26
CA TYR A 82 1.91 9.05 -10.28
C TYR A 82 1.15 8.86 -11.60
N ALA A 83 0.94 9.94 -12.35
CA ALA A 83 0.11 9.93 -13.56
C ALA A 83 0.58 8.97 -14.66
N LYS A 84 1.88 8.66 -14.71
CA LYS A 84 2.47 7.76 -15.70
C LYS A 84 2.56 6.30 -15.25
N CYS A 85 2.21 6.00 -14.00
CA CYS A 85 2.30 4.62 -13.51
C CYS A 85 1.17 3.75 -14.06
N ALA A 86 1.46 2.47 -14.25
CA ALA A 86 0.47 1.46 -14.57
C ALA A 86 0.06 0.72 -13.30
N VAL A 87 -1.23 0.77 -12.97
CA VAL A 87 -1.84 -0.01 -11.88
C VAL A 87 -2.62 -1.17 -12.49
N THR A 88 -2.18 -2.39 -12.21
CA THR A 88 -2.81 -3.61 -12.73
C THR A 88 -3.25 -4.51 -11.59
N LYS A 89 -4.49 -4.99 -11.64
CA LYS A 89 -4.99 -5.98 -10.68
C LYS A 89 -4.31 -7.34 -10.94
N THR A 90 -3.83 -7.98 -9.89
CA THR A 90 -3.14 -9.26 -9.97
C THR A 90 -3.71 -10.26 -8.95
N THR A 91 -3.20 -11.49 -9.02
CA THR A 91 -3.32 -12.47 -7.94
C THR A 91 -2.28 -12.18 -6.84
N ASP A 92 -2.42 -12.89 -5.71
CA ASP A 92 -1.47 -12.82 -4.61
C ASP A 92 -0.05 -13.20 -5.08
N PRO A 93 0.96 -12.31 -4.93
CA PRO A 93 2.33 -12.60 -5.31
C PRO A 93 3.00 -13.66 -4.42
N MET A 94 2.47 -13.95 -3.23
CA MET A 94 3.07 -14.90 -2.28
C MET A 94 3.23 -16.31 -2.86
N GLU A 95 2.32 -16.76 -3.72
CA GLU A 95 2.44 -18.08 -4.38
C GLU A 95 3.71 -18.19 -5.24
N ILE A 96 4.18 -17.07 -5.79
CA ILE A 96 5.40 -17.02 -6.60
C ILE A 96 6.62 -16.95 -5.68
N VAL A 97 6.53 -16.15 -4.61
CA VAL A 97 7.60 -15.96 -3.63
C VAL A 97 7.94 -17.28 -2.94
N PHE A 98 6.94 -18.06 -2.53
CA PHE A 98 7.15 -19.35 -1.85
C PHE A 98 7.75 -20.43 -2.74
N LYS A 99 7.74 -20.27 -4.06
CA LYS A 99 8.42 -21.19 -5.00
C LYS A 99 9.91 -20.89 -5.15
N SER A 100 10.40 -19.76 -4.61
CA SER A 100 11.81 -19.39 -4.68
C SER A 100 12.66 -20.30 -3.78
N PRO A 101 13.83 -20.79 -4.25
CA PRO A 101 14.73 -21.61 -3.42
C PRO A 101 15.34 -20.83 -2.25
N TYR A 102 15.42 -19.49 -2.37
CA TYR A 102 15.91 -18.61 -1.32
C TYR A 102 14.88 -17.53 -1.04
N ILE A 103 14.48 -17.41 0.23
CA ILE A 103 13.49 -16.44 0.69
C ILE A 103 14.13 -15.62 1.81
N ALA A 104 14.13 -14.30 1.64
CA ALA A 104 14.49 -13.35 2.67
C ALA A 104 13.34 -12.34 2.80
N ALA A 105 12.91 -12.08 4.03
CA ALA A 105 11.84 -11.13 4.33
C ALA A 105 12.34 -10.11 5.35
N GLY A 106 11.92 -8.87 5.18
CA GLY A 106 12.22 -7.78 6.11
C GLY A 106 10.97 -6.93 6.31
N GLU A 107 10.74 -6.52 7.56
CA GLU A 107 9.66 -5.61 7.91
C GLU A 107 10.24 -4.23 8.23
N VAL A 108 9.65 -3.18 7.66
CA VAL A 108 9.99 -1.81 8.01
C VAL A 108 9.02 -1.34 9.10
N VAL A 109 9.48 -1.37 10.34
CA VAL A 109 8.70 -0.85 11.49
C VAL A 109 9.01 0.63 11.65
N LEU A 110 8.00 1.48 11.45
CA LEU A 110 8.13 2.92 11.69
C LEU A 110 8.30 3.19 13.19
N LYS A 111 9.32 3.98 13.54
CA LYS A 111 9.65 4.33 14.94
C LYS A 111 8.51 5.06 15.65
N ASN A 112 7.75 5.88 14.91
CA ASN A 112 6.64 6.65 15.43
C ASN A 112 5.42 6.46 14.52
N SER A 113 4.25 6.24 15.10
CA SER A 113 2.97 6.50 14.43
C SER A 113 2.83 8.02 14.26
N TYR A 114 2.68 8.52 13.03
CA TYR A 114 2.54 9.96 12.74
C TYR A 114 1.64 10.67 13.79
N TYR A 115 2.26 11.52 14.60
CA TYR A 115 1.58 12.43 15.52
C TYR A 115 1.47 13.78 14.80
N TYR A 116 0.27 14.13 14.33
CA TYR A 116 0.01 15.52 13.96
C TYR A 116 0.04 16.34 15.26
N PRO A 117 0.90 17.37 15.37
CA PRO A 117 0.76 18.33 16.45
C PRO A 117 -0.54 19.09 16.21
N ILE A 118 -1.47 18.98 17.15
CA ILE A 118 -2.58 19.92 17.28
C ILE A 118 -1.92 21.30 17.38
N LYS A 119 -2.23 22.20 16.44
CA LYS A 119 -2.01 23.63 16.62
C LYS A 119 -3.17 24.21 17.41
#